data_AF-A0A7X6X064-F1
#
_entry.id   AF-A0A7X6X064-F1
#
_cell.length_a   1.000
_cell.length_b   1.000
_cell.length_c   1.000
_cell.angle_alpha   90.00
_cell.angle_beta   90.00
_cell.angle_gamma   90.00
#
_symmetry.space_group_name_H-M   'P 1'
#
loop_
_entity.id
_entity.type
_entity.pdbx_description
1 polymer ?
#
loop_
_entity_poly.entity_id
_entity_poly.type
_entity_poly.pdbx_seq_one_letter_code
_entity_poly.pdbx_strand_id
1 'polypeptide(L)'
;MVEFQQETGHMYNLEATPAEGTTYRFAKEDRKRWPDILQAGTHETPYYTNSSQLPVGFTDDPFEALERQDELQCKYTGGTVLHLYMTEPLSSADACRALVQRALGRFRLPYITVTPTFSICPVHGYLSGNHPYCPKCDEEILARKQREAA
;
A
#
# COMPACT_ATOMS: atom_id res chain seq x y z
N MET A 1 7.72 18.93 -20.67
CA MET A 1 8.57 17.74 -20.86
C MET A 1 9.15 17.72 -22.27
N VAL A 2 8.34 17.65 -23.33
CA VAL A 2 8.81 17.66 -24.74
C VAL A 2 9.69 18.87 -25.05
N GLU A 3 9.30 20.07 -24.61
CA GLU A 3 10.08 21.30 -24.79
C GLU A 3 11.50 21.18 -24.22
N PHE A 4 11.63 20.80 -22.94
CA PHE A 4 12.94 20.57 -22.31
C PHE A 4 13.76 19.47 -22.98
N GLN A 5 13.12 18.42 -23.49
CA GLN A 5 13.81 17.37 -24.25
C GLN A 5 14.40 17.92 -25.56
N GLN A 6 13.64 18.75 -26.27
CA GLN A 6 14.10 19.38 -27.52
C GLN A 6 15.20 20.40 -27.27
N GLU A 7 15.11 21.17 -26.20
CA GLU A 7 16.08 22.20 -25.83
C GLU A 7 17.41 21.58 -25.38
N THR A 8 17.37 20.54 -24.53
CA THR A 8 18.58 20.01 -23.87
C THR A 8 19.15 18.77 -24.56
N GLY A 9 18.37 18.07 -25.39
CA GLY A 9 18.74 16.77 -25.95
C GLY A 9 18.70 15.61 -24.94
N HIS A 10 18.31 15.85 -23.69
CA HIS A 10 18.14 14.81 -22.67
C HIS A 10 16.72 14.23 -22.71
N MET A 11 16.61 12.95 -22.37
CA MET A 11 15.31 12.30 -22.19
C MET A 11 14.81 12.54 -20.76
N TYR A 12 13.60 13.06 -20.63
CA TYR A 12 12.92 13.23 -19.34
C TYR A 12 11.69 12.33 -19.28
N ASN A 13 11.34 11.92 -18.07
CA ASN A 13 10.19 11.08 -17.77
C ASN A 13 9.43 11.67 -16.57
N LEU A 14 8.18 11.24 -16.39
CA LEU A 14 7.39 11.56 -15.20
C LEU A 14 7.34 10.32 -14.31
N GLU A 15 7.88 10.43 -13.10
CA GLU A 15 7.98 9.33 -12.16
C GLU A 15 7.08 9.53 -10.94
N ALA A 16 6.37 8.47 -10.55
CA ALA A 16 5.72 8.39 -9.26
C ALA A 16 6.78 8.02 -8.20
N THR A 17 7.52 9.03 -7.74
CA THR A 17 8.62 8.85 -6.78
C THR A 17 8.16 8.05 -5.56
N PRO A 18 8.94 7.08 -5.02
CA PRO A 18 8.55 6.34 -3.82
C PRO A 18 8.40 7.20 -2.55
N ALA A 19 9.24 8.25 -2.43
CA ALA A 19 9.17 9.31 -1.42
C ALA A 19 9.08 8.85 0.06
N GLU A 20 9.66 7.70 0.42
CA GLU A 20 9.57 7.06 1.74
C GLU A 20 9.81 8.04 2.92
N GLY A 21 10.91 8.78 2.91
CA GLY A 21 11.19 9.82 3.91
C GLY A 21 10.75 11.22 3.50
N THR A 22 10.60 11.46 2.19
CA THR A 22 10.34 12.79 1.63
C THR A 22 8.94 13.29 1.97
N THR A 23 7.93 12.41 1.92
CA THR A 23 6.53 12.74 2.27
C THR A 23 6.43 13.30 3.69
N TYR A 24 7.08 12.65 4.64
CA TYR A 24 7.13 13.06 6.04
C TYR A 24 7.93 14.37 6.22
N ARG A 25 9.09 14.46 5.58
CA ARG A 25 9.97 15.62 5.70
C ARG A 25 9.30 16.88 5.17
N PHE A 26 8.68 16.83 3.98
CA PHE A 26 7.98 17.98 3.42
C PHE A 26 6.79 18.38 4.29
N ALA A 27 5.98 17.42 4.75
CA ALA A 27 4.87 17.72 5.62
C ALA A 27 5.31 18.47 6.91
N LYS A 28 6.40 18.03 7.53
CA LYS A 28 6.99 18.70 8.69
C LYS A 28 7.51 20.10 8.41
N GLU A 29 8.24 20.30 7.31
CA GLU A 29 8.81 21.61 6.99
C GLU A 29 7.74 22.62 6.58
N ASP A 30 6.72 22.20 5.84
CA ASP A 30 5.64 23.07 5.41
C ASP A 30 4.81 23.55 6.60
N ARG A 31 4.55 22.69 7.59
CA ARG A 31 3.82 23.09 8.79
C ARG A 31 4.50 24.22 9.58
N LYS A 32 5.84 24.28 9.58
CA LYS A 32 6.58 25.37 10.24
C LYS A 32 6.29 26.73 9.59
N ARG A 33 5.90 26.74 8.32
CA ARG A 33 5.67 27.95 7.51
C ARG A 33 4.19 28.28 7.39
N TRP A 34 3.34 27.25 7.34
CA TRP A 34 1.90 27.35 7.15
C TRP A 34 1.18 26.54 8.24
N PRO A 35 0.81 27.16 9.37
CA PRO A 35 0.16 26.48 10.49
C PRO A 35 -1.16 25.78 10.13
N ASP A 36 -1.90 26.33 9.17
CA ASP A 36 -3.23 25.84 8.77
C ASP A 36 -3.20 24.85 7.58
N ILE A 37 -2.01 24.36 7.19
CA ILE A 37 -1.88 23.46 6.05
C ILE A 37 -2.57 22.11 6.30
N LEU A 38 -3.33 21.65 5.31
CA LEU A 38 -4.02 20.36 5.36
C LEU A 38 -3.07 19.24 4.95
N GLN A 39 -2.93 18.25 5.82
CA GLN A 39 -2.01 17.12 5.67
C GLN A 39 -2.67 15.84 6.20
N ALA A 40 -2.22 14.68 5.71
CA ALA A 40 -2.65 13.39 6.24
C ALA A 40 -1.84 13.03 7.50
N GLY A 41 -2.32 12.03 8.25
CA GLY A 41 -1.69 11.56 9.47
C GLY A 41 -2.09 12.34 10.71
N THR A 42 -1.24 12.29 11.74
CA THR A 42 -1.50 12.96 13.02
C THR A 42 -0.71 14.27 13.13
N HIS A 43 -0.92 15.00 14.23
CA HIS A 43 -0.10 16.16 14.52
C HIS A 43 1.38 15.78 14.71
N GLU A 44 1.70 14.66 15.36
CA GLU A 44 3.09 14.23 15.58
C GLU A 44 3.70 13.57 14.33
N THR A 45 2.87 12.88 13.56
CA THR A 45 3.26 12.08 12.40
C THR A 45 2.55 12.49 11.11
N PRO A 46 2.76 13.73 10.61
CA PRO A 46 2.10 14.17 9.38
C PRO A 46 2.84 13.71 8.14
N TYR A 47 2.10 13.45 7.07
CA TYR A 47 2.67 13.05 5.79
C TYR A 47 1.82 13.54 4.62
N TYR A 48 2.44 13.58 3.45
CA TYR A 48 1.73 13.67 2.18
C TYR A 48 1.54 12.29 1.58
N THR A 49 0.38 12.05 0.96
CA THR A 49 0.17 10.84 0.17
C THR A 49 1.14 10.84 -1.02
N ASN A 50 1.74 9.67 -1.26
CA ASN A 50 2.78 9.57 -2.27
C ASN A 50 2.24 9.82 -3.69
N SER A 51 2.96 10.61 -4.49
CA SER A 51 2.65 10.85 -5.90
C SER A 51 1.18 11.25 -6.13
N SER A 52 0.40 10.46 -6.87
CA SER A 52 -1.05 10.64 -7.07
C SER A 52 -1.87 9.49 -6.48
N GLN A 53 -1.30 8.75 -5.52
CA GLN A 53 -1.99 7.66 -4.84
C GLN A 53 -3.24 8.17 -4.12
N LEU A 54 -4.17 7.24 -3.85
CA LEU A 54 -5.30 7.52 -2.96
C LEU A 54 -4.79 7.75 -1.53
N PRO A 55 -5.48 8.59 -0.73
CA PRO A 55 -5.23 8.65 0.71
C PRO A 55 -5.26 7.28 1.37
N VAL A 56 -4.44 7.08 2.40
CA VAL A 56 -4.43 5.82 3.16
C VAL A 56 -5.81 5.56 3.74
N GLY A 57 -6.34 4.34 3.56
CA GLY A 57 -7.66 3.95 4.05
C GLY A 57 -8.84 4.54 3.26
N PHE A 58 -8.60 5.04 2.03
CA PHE A 58 -9.67 5.59 1.19
C PHE A 58 -10.73 4.54 0.80
N THR A 59 -10.31 3.34 0.42
CA THR A 59 -11.21 2.22 0.09
C THR A 59 -10.50 0.90 0.35
N ASP A 60 -11.28 -0.11 0.74
CA ASP A 60 -10.84 -1.51 0.85
C ASP A 60 -11.16 -2.32 -0.41
N ASP A 61 -11.86 -1.73 -1.40
CA ASP A 61 -12.15 -2.36 -2.68
C ASP A 61 -10.99 -2.13 -3.68
N PRO A 62 -10.22 -3.18 -4.03
CA PRO A 62 -9.12 -3.05 -4.97
C PRO A 62 -9.57 -2.64 -6.38
N PHE A 63 -10.80 -2.96 -6.79
CA PHE A 63 -11.31 -2.56 -8.11
C PHE A 63 -11.74 -1.10 -8.13
N GLU A 64 -12.33 -0.59 -7.05
CA GLU A 64 -12.57 0.85 -6.92
C GLU A 64 -11.24 1.64 -6.95
N ALA A 65 -10.23 1.14 -6.23
CA ALA A 65 -8.90 1.74 -6.25
C ALA A 65 -8.30 1.76 -7.66
N LEU A 66 -8.39 0.65 -8.40
CA LEU A 66 -7.97 0.56 -9.80
C LEU A 66 -8.71 1.56 -10.70
N GLU A 67 -10.04 1.63 -10.60
CA GLU A 67 -10.87 2.54 -11.41
C GLU A 67 -10.51 4.01 -11.19
N ARG A 68 -10.25 4.41 -9.94
CA ARG A 68 -9.86 5.79 -9.61
C ARG A 68 -8.44 6.15 -10.02
N GLN A 69 -7.57 5.15 -10.13
CA GLN A 69 -6.15 5.34 -10.35
C GLN A 69 -5.71 5.10 -11.81
N ASP A 70 -6.49 4.39 -12.62
CA ASP A 70 -6.11 4.01 -13.98
C ASP A 70 -5.66 5.20 -14.83
N GLU A 71 -6.47 6.26 -14.88
CA GLU A 71 -6.15 7.42 -15.72
C GLU A 71 -4.87 8.14 -15.27
N LEU A 72 -4.74 8.41 -13.96
CA LEU A 72 -3.62 9.16 -13.41
C LEU A 72 -2.32 8.36 -13.45
N GLN A 73 -2.39 7.08 -13.10
CA GLN A 73 -1.21 6.23 -13.08
C GLN A 73 -0.65 6.00 -14.48
N CYS A 74 -1.51 5.95 -15.51
CA CYS A 74 -1.07 5.88 -16.89
C CYS A 74 -0.36 7.16 -17.42
N LYS A 75 -0.39 8.28 -16.68
CA LYS A 75 0.37 9.49 -17.06
C LYS A 75 1.85 9.40 -16.70
N TYR A 76 2.24 8.54 -15.77
CA TYR A 76 3.65 8.35 -15.43
C TYR A 76 4.35 7.54 -16.52
N THR A 77 5.39 8.14 -17.10
CA THR A 77 6.20 7.54 -18.16
C THR A 77 7.50 6.95 -17.63
N GLY A 78 7.90 7.31 -16.42
CA GLY A 78 9.15 6.90 -15.79
C GLY A 78 9.04 5.71 -14.86
N GLY A 79 7.87 5.54 -14.27
CA GLY A 79 7.61 4.47 -13.32
C GLY A 79 6.43 4.84 -12.44
N THR A 80 5.57 3.85 -12.22
CA THR A 80 4.54 3.89 -11.19
C THR A 80 4.22 2.49 -10.73
N VAL A 81 3.61 2.37 -9.55
CA VAL A 81 3.07 1.14 -8.99
C VAL A 81 1.77 1.47 -8.25
N LEU A 82 0.71 0.69 -8.47
CA LEU A 82 -0.46 0.74 -7.61
C LEU A 82 -0.40 -0.41 -6.59
N HIS A 83 -0.50 -0.09 -5.31
CA HIS A 83 -0.53 -1.07 -4.24
C HIS A 83 -1.97 -1.48 -3.93
N LEU A 84 -2.30 -2.76 -4.16
CA LEU A 84 -3.57 -3.35 -3.75
C LEU A 84 -3.38 -4.03 -2.39
N TYR A 85 -3.65 -3.28 -1.33
CA TYR A 85 -3.65 -3.81 0.03
C TYR A 85 -4.94 -4.61 0.26
N MET A 86 -4.79 -5.89 0.61
CA MET A 86 -5.94 -6.76 0.89
C MET A 86 -6.11 -6.86 2.40
N THR A 87 -7.27 -6.44 2.90
CA THR A 87 -7.65 -6.59 4.32
C THR A 87 -7.77 -8.07 4.72
N GLU A 88 -8.15 -8.92 3.77
CA GLU A 88 -8.25 -10.36 3.94
C GLU A 88 -7.08 -11.11 3.26
N PRO A 89 -6.73 -12.29 3.79
CA PRO A 89 -5.81 -13.18 3.11
C PRO A 89 -6.39 -13.66 1.77
N LEU A 90 -5.52 -13.86 0.78
CA LEU A 90 -5.93 -14.49 -0.48
C LEU A 90 -6.21 -15.98 -0.23
N SER A 91 -7.37 -16.44 -0.71
CA SER A 91 -7.83 -17.81 -0.51
C SER A 91 -6.95 -18.87 -1.20
N SER A 92 -6.30 -18.50 -2.31
CA SER A 92 -5.37 -19.38 -3.02
C SER A 92 -4.47 -18.61 -4.00
N ALA A 93 -3.43 -19.29 -4.51
CA ALA A 93 -2.62 -18.78 -5.60
C ALA A 93 -3.44 -18.55 -6.89
N ASP A 94 -4.44 -19.40 -7.16
CA ASP A 94 -5.34 -19.24 -8.30
C ASP A 94 -6.24 -18.01 -8.16
N ALA A 95 -6.70 -17.70 -6.94
CA ALA A 95 -7.44 -16.47 -6.67
C ALA A 95 -6.57 -15.23 -6.92
N CYS A 96 -5.31 -15.25 -6.47
CA CYS A 96 -4.34 -14.18 -6.76
C CYS A 96 -4.11 -14.03 -8.28
N ARG A 97 -3.89 -15.14 -8.99
CA ARG A 97 -3.71 -15.15 -10.44
C ARG A 97 -4.91 -14.54 -11.16
N ALA A 98 -6.12 -14.93 -10.77
CA ALA A 98 -7.35 -14.41 -11.35
C ALA A 98 -7.52 -12.89 -11.09
N LEU A 99 -7.16 -12.42 -9.90
CA LEU A 99 -7.15 -10.99 -9.57
C LEU A 99 -6.19 -10.22 -10.48
N VAL A 100 -4.93 -10.67 -10.58
CA VAL A 100 -3.91 -10.04 -11.44
C VAL A 100 -4.35 -10.02 -12.91
N GLN A 101 -4.88 -11.14 -13.42
CA GLN A 101 -5.40 -11.22 -14.79
C GLN A 101 -6.56 -10.25 -15.03
N ARG A 102 -7.49 -10.13 -14.08
CA ARG A 102 -8.62 -9.19 -14.20
C ARG A 102 -8.16 -7.74 -14.13
N ALA A 103 -7.22 -7.41 -13.23
CA ALA A 103 -6.69 -6.06 -13.10
C ALA A 103 -5.96 -5.64 -14.39
N LEU A 104 -4.97 -6.42 -14.83
CA LEU A 104 -4.18 -6.08 -16.02
C LEU A 104 -4.93 -6.30 -17.35
N GLY A 105 -6.03 -7.06 -17.34
CA GLY A 105 -6.87 -7.26 -18.51
C GLY A 105 -7.97 -6.20 -18.69
N ARG A 106 -8.40 -5.54 -17.62
CA ARG A 106 -9.46 -4.51 -17.65
C ARG A 106 -8.92 -3.09 -17.58
N PHE A 107 -7.76 -2.89 -16.96
CA PHE A 107 -7.17 -1.58 -16.74
C PHE A 107 -5.85 -1.45 -17.51
N ARG A 108 -5.40 -0.21 -17.70
CA ARG A 108 -4.18 0.13 -18.44
C ARG A 108 -2.97 0.34 -17.53
N LEU A 109 -3.17 0.40 -16.21
CA LEU A 109 -2.07 0.53 -15.24
C LEU A 109 -0.95 -0.48 -15.54
N PRO A 110 0.31 -0.02 -15.65
CA PRO A 110 1.40 -0.87 -16.10
C PRO A 110 1.93 -1.81 -15.03
N TYR A 111 1.72 -1.48 -13.75
CA TYR A 111 2.34 -2.19 -12.64
C TYR A 111 1.46 -2.12 -11.39
N ILE A 112 1.16 -3.30 -10.84
CA ILE A 112 0.43 -3.47 -9.59
C ILE A 112 1.19 -4.38 -8.65
N THR A 113 0.93 -4.23 -7.36
CA THR A 113 1.29 -5.23 -6.34
C THR A 113 0.04 -5.68 -5.61
N VAL A 114 0.03 -6.93 -5.17
CA VAL A 114 -1.04 -7.48 -4.33
C VAL A 114 -0.41 -7.83 -2.99
N THR A 115 -0.85 -7.16 -1.94
CA THR A 115 -0.29 -7.31 -0.59
C THR A 115 -1.37 -7.83 0.35
N PRO A 116 -1.42 -9.16 0.59
CA PRO A 116 -2.35 -9.73 1.55
C PRO A 116 -1.93 -9.45 2.99
N THR A 117 -2.92 -9.37 3.88
CA THR A 117 -2.67 -9.24 5.31
C THR A 117 -2.32 -10.59 5.95
N PHE A 118 -1.20 -10.63 6.66
CA PHE A 118 -0.75 -11.79 7.45
C PHE A 118 -0.05 -11.34 8.72
N SER A 119 0.03 -12.25 9.70
CA SER A 119 0.73 -12.06 10.96
C SER A 119 1.86 -13.07 11.10
N ILE A 120 2.91 -12.75 11.85
CA ILE A 120 4.02 -13.67 12.11
C ILE A 120 4.06 -14.00 13.60
N CYS A 121 3.89 -15.28 13.92
CA CYS A 121 4.13 -15.82 15.25
C CYS A 121 5.58 -16.32 15.36
N PRO A 122 6.32 -15.99 16.43
CA PRO A 122 7.67 -16.53 16.66
C PRO A 122 7.72 -18.06 16.80
N VAL A 123 6.60 -18.69 17.18
CA VAL A 123 6.48 -20.14 17.39
C VAL A 123 5.89 -20.84 16.15
N HIS A 124 4.79 -20.32 15.62
CA HIS A 124 4.02 -20.97 14.56
C HIS A 124 4.27 -20.41 13.15
N GLY A 125 5.11 -19.39 13.00
CA GLY A 125 5.43 -18.78 11.72
C GLY A 125 4.26 -17.97 11.14
N TYR A 126 4.03 -18.11 9.83
CA TYR A 126 3.00 -17.36 9.10
C TYR A 126 1.58 -17.72 9.56
N LEU A 127 0.79 -16.69 9.84
CA LEU A 127 -0.62 -16.75 10.16
C LEU A 127 -1.42 -15.91 9.16
N SER A 128 -2.49 -16.49 8.64
CA SER A 128 -3.38 -15.83 7.70
C SER A 128 -4.21 -14.74 8.40
N GLY A 129 -4.20 -13.50 7.90
CA GLY A 129 -4.94 -12.38 8.48
C GLY A 129 -4.21 -11.60 9.59
N ASN A 130 -4.90 -10.63 10.16
CA ASN A 130 -4.40 -9.76 11.23
C ASN A 130 -4.74 -10.32 12.62
N HIS A 131 -3.70 -10.74 13.35
CA HIS A 131 -3.81 -11.35 14.67
C HIS A 131 -2.87 -10.61 15.64
N PRO A 132 -3.42 -9.82 16.58
CA PRO A 132 -2.62 -9.21 17.65
C PRO A 132 -1.92 -10.25 18.55
N TYR A 133 -2.55 -11.41 18.72
CA TYR A 133 -2.02 -12.57 19.45
C TYR A 133 -2.20 -13.83 18.61
N CYS A 134 -1.25 -14.77 18.70
CA CYS A 134 -1.31 -16.00 17.92
C CYS A 134 -2.43 -16.91 18.44
N PRO A 135 -3.48 -17.20 17.64
CA PRO A 135 -4.59 -18.04 18.09
C PRO A 135 -4.15 -19.46 18.44
N LYS A 136 -3.11 -19.97 17.77
CA LYS A 136 -2.52 -21.29 18.07
C LYS A 136 -1.78 -21.31 19.41
N CYS A 137 -1.02 -20.25 19.73
CA CYS A 137 -0.40 -20.13 21.05
C CYS A 137 -1.45 -20.07 22.15
N ASP A 138 -2.52 -19.31 21.93
CA ASP A 138 -3.60 -19.17 22.90
C ASP A 138 -4.28 -20.52 23.17
N GLU A 139 -4.59 -21.29 22.12
CA GLU A 139 -5.12 -22.65 22.24
C GLU A 139 -4.18 -23.58 23.01
N GLU A 140 -2.87 -23.55 22.73
CA GLU A 140 -1.87 -24.36 23.44
C GLU A 140 -1.76 -24.00 24.93
N ILE A 141 -1.81 -22.70 25.25
CA ILE A 141 -1.77 -22.20 26.63
C ILE A 141 -3.05 -22.62 27.38
N LEU A 142 -4.22 -22.49 26.75
CA LEU A 142 -5.49 -22.91 27.31
C LEU A 142 -5.50 -24.43 27.59
N ALA A 143 -5.05 -25.23 26.63
CA ALA A 143 -4.96 -26.68 26.77
C ALA A 143 -3.98 -27.08 27.89
N ARG A 144 -2.86 -26.37 28.05
CA ARG A 144 -1.92 -26.60 29.18
C ARG A 144 -2.58 -26.31 30.52
N LYS A 145 -3.24 -25.14 30.66
CA LYS A 145 -3.93 -24.77 31.91
C LYS A 145 -5.04 -25.76 32.29
N GLN A 146 -5.76 -26.30 31.31
CA GLN A 146 -6.78 -27.32 31.55
C GLN A 146 -6.18 -28.63 32.06
N ARG A 147 -5.02 -29.05 31.54
CA ARG A 147 -4.30 -30.24 32.02
C ARG A 147 -3.74 -30.07 33.42
N GLU A 148 -3.30 -28.86 33.79
CA GLU A 148 -2.78 -28.57 35.13
C GLU A 148 -3.89 -28.47 36.19
N ALA A 149 -5.13 -28.19 35.77
CA ALA A 149 -6.29 -28.08 36.64
C ALA A 149 -7.04 -29.40 36.85
N ALA A 150 -6.72 -30.44 36.08
CA ALA A 150 -7.30 -31.78 36.14
C ALA A 150 -6.45 -32.71 37.02
#